data_AF-A0A0F7M354-F1
#
_entry.id   AF-A0A0F7M354-F1
#
_cell.length_a   1.000
_cell.length_b   1.000
_cell.length_c   1.000
_cell.angle_alpha   90.00
_cell.angle_beta   90.00
_cell.angle_gamma   90.00
#
_symmetry.space_group_name_H-M   'P 1'
#
loop_
_entity.id
_entity.type
_entity.pdbx_description
1 polymer ?
#
loop_
_entity_poly.entity_id
_entity_poly.type
_entity_poly.pdbx_seq_one_letter_code
_entity_poly.pdbx_strand_id
1 'polypeptide(L)'
;MNRSLSTVILACLTLLAGCASTYKAQLTPQSRQELSSLYVVNHVVQPEIGSHHAVSFMPYNPQTGPLGMVLTTAIDGAVNAYRAKNAEAAAEQQRDKLLGYDFVSALSKTMQQALASLSWTTISHFQTITDAETIDVPQLISHHPNKGILVLRPSYAFSPKADAIYIDLIASLYRKSDVDQKKPLFSNNYRYQSAIHRPDAPFITPAEAAPMIAAIKAKYEAQVNEREYNESELKYFKKKMTKEIRRFKKQIIDSPQLADTSKQPWTTENLKTTLEIGAQQIANLLLLDLNDSRTAVDYEAAEDEVNVMVSASRESDTNIKLYPMGTFNGYNLYRHKSGKLFAVPIDQKIRFHSYPG
;
A
#
# COMPACT_ATOMS: atom_id res chain seq x y z
N MET A 1 -15.57 52.07 -8.64
CA MET A 1 -15.43 51.05 -7.56
C MET A 1 -15.30 49.60 -8.06
N ASN A 2 -15.02 49.32 -9.35
CA ASN A 2 -15.04 47.93 -9.87
C ASN A 2 -13.66 47.30 -10.14
N ARG A 3 -12.56 48.04 -9.96
CA ARG A 3 -11.20 47.53 -10.25
C ARG A 3 -10.58 46.70 -9.12
N SER A 4 -11.00 46.90 -7.87
CA SER A 4 -10.47 46.14 -6.72
C SER A 4 -11.09 44.74 -6.60
N LEU A 5 -12.34 44.55 -7.01
CA LEU A 5 -13.00 43.24 -6.95
C LEU A 5 -12.39 42.23 -7.93
N SER A 6 -12.00 42.71 -9.13
CA SER A 6 -11.42 41.85 -10.17
C SER A 6 -10.00 41.37 -9.81
N THR A 7 -9.21 42.18 -9.09
CA THR A 7 -7.86 41.78 -8.64
C THR A 7 -7.91 40.75 -7.52
N VAL A 8 -8.88 40.83 -6.60
CA VAL A 8 -9.07 39.84 -5.54
C VAL A 8 -9.55 38.50 -6.10
N ILE A 9 -10.47 38.50 -7.06
CA ILE A 9 -10.95 37.28 -7.70
C ILE A 9 -9.81 36.58 -8.48
N LEU A 10 -8.98 37.34 -9.20
CA LEU A 10 -7.84 36.78 -9.94
C LEU A 10 -6.77 36.20 -8.99
N ALA A 11 -6.50 36.87 -7.85
CA ALA A 11 -5.57 36.36 -6.83
C ALA A 11 -6.10 35.11 -6.11
N CYS A 12 -7.41 35.01 -5.87
CA CYS A 12 -8.01 33.79 -5.31
C CYS A 12 -8.00 32.63 -6.32
N LEU A 13 -8.21 32.90 -7.61
CA LEU A 13 -8.15 31.88 -8.67
C LEU A 13 -6.73 31.32 -8.90
N THR A 14 -5.68 32.14 -8.77
CA THR A 14 -4.30 31.65 -8.87
C THR A 14 -3.86 30.84 -7.65
N LEU A 15 -4.37 31.15 -6.46
CA LEU A 15 -4.10 30.38 -5.24
C LEU A 15 -4.81 29.01 -5.24
N LEU A 16 -5.95 28.88 -5.93
CA LEU A 16 -6.69 27.61 -6.05
C LEU A 16 -6.08 26.63 -7.06
N ALA A 17 -5.24 27.10 -8.00
CA ALA A 17 -4.53 26.24 -8.95
C ALA A 17 -3.26 25.57 -8.37
N GLY A 18 -2.86 25.93 -7.14
CA GLY A 18 -1.52 25.60 -6.60
C GLY A 18 -1.37 24.28 -5.82
N CYS A 19 -2.45 23.52 -5.56
CA CYS A 19 -2.37 22.29 -4.75
C CYS A 19 -2.85 21.04 -5.50
N ALA A 20 -2.75 21.01 -6.83
CA ALA A 20 -2.80 19.73 -7.54
C ALA A 20 -1.51 18.98 -7.18
N SER A 21 -1.59 18.03 -6.25
CA SER A 21 -0.45 17.17 -5.91
C SER A 21 0.10 16.60 -7.21
N THR A 22 1.32 17.01 -7.59
CA THR A 22 1.90 16.61 -8.87
C THR A 22 1.92 15.09 -8.92
N TYR A 23 1.13 14.55 -9.84
CA TYR A 23 1.23 13.17 -10.29
C TYR A 23 2.69 12.83 -10.59
N LYS A 24 3.08 11.55 -10.46
CA LYS A 24 4.47 11.08 -10.59
C LYS A 24 5.23 11.84 -11.69
N ALA A 25 6.45 12.28 -11.41
CA ALA A 25 7.31 12.85 -12.44
C ALA A 25 7.62 11.76 -13.47
N GLN A 26 7.22 11.97 -14.72
CA GLN A 26 7.38 10.98 -15.79
C GLN A 26 8.86 10.87 -16.21
N LEU A 27 9.36 9.64 -16.33
CA LEU A 27 10.65 9.39 -16.96
C LEU A 27 10.51 9.41 -18.48
N THR A 28 10.68 10.60 -19.07
CA THR A 28 10.65 10.80 -20.52
C THR A 28 11.77 10.01 -21.21
N PRO A 29 11.63 9.65 -22.51
CA PRO A 29 12.71 9.00 -23.26
C PRO A 29 14.04 9.74 -23.19
N GLN A 30 14.00 11.08 -23.25
CA GLN A 30 15.18 11.93 -23.07
C GLN A 30 15.81 11.76 -21.69
N SER A 31 15.00 11.78 -20.62
CA SER A 31 15.49 11.55 -19.26
C SER A 31 16.15 10.18 -19.10
N ARG A 32 15.61 9.14 -19.76
CA ARG A 32 16.20 7.79 -19.75
C ARG A 32 17.56 7.75 -20.45
N GLN A 33 17.73 8.48 -21.56
CA GLN A 33 19.03 8.59 -22.24
C GLN A 33 20.08 9.27 -21.36
N GLU A 34 19.69 10.29 -20.60
CA GLU A 34 20.55 10.95 -19.61
C GLU A 34 20.95 10.01 -18.47
N LEU A 35 20.18 8.96 -18.20
CA LEU A 35 20.37 7.99 -17.12
C LEU A 35 20.95 6.64 -17.60
N SER A 36 21.81 6.66 -18.63
CA SER A 36 22.35 5.43 -19.24
C SER A 36 23.16 4.53 -18.29
N SER A 37 23.56 5.02 -17.11
CA SER A 37 24.15 4.20 -16.05
C SER A 37 23.63 4.61 -14.67
N LEU A 38 23.29 3.61 -13.85
CA LEU A 38 22.80 3.82 -12.48
C LEU A 38 23.73 3.21 -11.43
N TYR A 39 23.84 3.94 -10.32
CA TYR A 39 24.27 3.42 -9.02
C TYR A 39 23.02 3.16 -8.18
N VAL A 40 22.79 1.93 -7.74
CA VAL A 40 21.61 1.57 -6.96
C VAL A 40 21.98 1.40 -5.50
N VAL A 41 21.25 2.05 -4.61
CA VAL A 41 21.39 1.94 -3.16
C VAL A 41 20.10 1.40 -2.58
N ASN A 42 20.14 0.18 -2.04
CA ASN A 42 19.07 -0.42 -1.27
C ASN A 42 19.27 -0.13 0.23
N HIS A 43 18.51 0.83 0.74
CA HIS A 43 18.62 1.34 2.10
C HIS A 43 17.56 0.73 3.01
N VAL A 44 17.97 -0.23 3.82
CA VAL A 44 17.06 -1.03 4.65
C VAL A 44 17.29 -0.64 6.11
N VAL A 45 16.50 0.27 6.64
CA VAL A 45 16.64 0.76 8.03
C VAL A 45 16.14 -0.26 9.06
N GLN A 46 15.29 -1.19 8.63
CA GLN A 46 14.60 -2.14 9.49
C GLN A 46 15.14 -3.55 9.23
N PRO A 47 15.94 -4.14 10.15
CA PRO A 47 16.47 -5.48 9.98
C PRO A 47 15.42 -6.57 10.30
N GLU A 48 14.39 -6.27 11.08
CA GLU A 48 13.41 -7.25 11.56
C GLU A 48 11.97 -6.82 11.25
N ILE A 49 11.09 -7.78 10.94
CA ILE A 49 9.68 -7.49 10.68
C ILE A 49 8.96 -7.05 11.96
N GLY A 50 8.41 -5.83 11.96
CA GLY A 50 7.61 -5.29 13.06
C GLY A 50 6.12 -5.42 12.80
N SER A 51 5.31 -4.95 13.75
CA SER A 51 3.89 -4.73 13.51
C SER A 51 3.65 -3.38 12.81
N HIS A 52 2.79 -3.35 11.80
CA HIS A 52 2.42 -2.13 11.08
C HIS A 52 1.47 -1.32 11.95
N HIS A 53 2.02 -0.44 12.77
CA HIS A 53 1.22 0.66 13.33
C HIS A 53 0.96 1.66 12.22
N ALA A 54 -0.28 2.16 12.12
CA ALA A 54 -0.64 3.15 11.12
C ALA A 54 0.14 4.45 11.38
N VAL A 55 1.32 4.55 10.80
CA VAL A 55 2.02 5.81 10.61
C VAL A 55 1.26 6.52 9.50
N SER A 56 0.71 7.71 9.77
CA SER A 56 0.35 8.61 8.68
C SER A 56 1.63 8.83 7.88
N PHE A 57 1.72 8.18 6.72
CA PHE A 57 2.83 8.34 5.78
C PHE A 57 2.79 9.78 5.27
N MET A 58 3.37 10.70 6.03
CA MET A 58 3.59 12.05 5.56
C MET A 58 4.45 11.96 4.29
N PRO A 59 4.14 12.74 3.25
CA PRO A 59 4.99 12.79 2.07
C PRO A 59 6.43 13.06 2.51
N TYR A 60 7.37 12.26 2.01
CA TYR A 60 8.79 12.42 2.25
C TYR A 60 9.18 13.88 2.06
N ASN A 61 9.42 14.59 3.17
CA ASN A 61 10.01 15.91 3.12
C ASN A 61 11.53 15.70 3.17
N PRO A 62 12.27 15.98 2.09
CA PRO A 62 13.73 15.84 2.09
C PRO A 62 14.41 16.71 3.17
N GLN A 63 13.72 17.70 3.75
CA GLN A 63 14.24 18.51 4.86
C GLN A 63 14.09 17.87 6.25
N THR A 64 13.19 16.90 6.46
CA THR A 64 12.97 16.26 7.78
C THR A 64 13.70 14.93 7.94
N GLY A 65 14.40 14.47 6.90
CA GLY A 65 15.08 13.17 6.91
C GLY A 65 14.13 11.97 7.09
N PRO A 66 14.65 10.74 7.11
CA PRO A 66 13.87 9.51 7.29
C PRO A 66 13.36 9.29 8.73
N LEU A 67 13.64 10.20 9.67
CA LEU A 67 13.04 10.19 11.02
C LEU A 67 11.50 10.25 10.99
N GLY A 68 10.91 10.70 9.87
CA GLY A 68 9.46 10.63 9.67
C GLY A 68 8.87 9.22 9.46
N MET A 69 9.69 8.20 9.14
CA MET A 69 9.18 6.83 8.90
C MET A 69 9.26 5.89 10.11
N VAL A 70 10.16 6.14 11.07
CA VAL A 70 10.44 5.20 12.18
C VAL A 70 9.85 5.66 13.53
N LEU A 71 9.41 6.92 13.67
CA LEU A 71 9.13 7.53 14.98
C LEU A 71 7.73 8.14 15.20
N THR A 72 6.68 7.70 14.49
CA THR A 72 5.30 8.18 14.80
C THR A 72 4.48 7.21 15.66
N THR A 73 5.13 6.35 16.45
CA THR A 73 4.45 5.54 17.48
C THR A 73 4.01 6.36 18.71
N ALA A 74 4.28 7.67 18.74
CA ALA A 74 4.09 8.50 19.92
C ALA A 74 2.76 9.28 20.02
N ILE A 75 1.88 9.29 19.01
CA ILE A 75 0.66 10.12 19.04
C ILE A 75 -0.60 9.25 19.09
N ASP A 76 -0.92 8.76 20.30
CA ASP A 76 -2.25 8.47 20.90
C ASP A 76 -2.09 7.51 22.11
N GLY A 77 -1.36 7.97 23.14
CA GLY A 77 -0.61 7.14 24.09
C GLY A 77 -1.36 6.21 25.07
N ALA A 78 -2.68 6.05 25.03
CA ALA A 78 -3.39 5.15 25.98
C ALA A 78 -4.20 4.03 25.31
N VAL A 79 -5.12 4.38 24.40
CA VAL A 79 -5.92 3.37 23.67
C VAL A 79 -5.10 2.71 22.57
N ASN A 80 -4.15 3.43 21.95
CA ASN A 80 -3.25 2.83 20.96
C ASN A 80 -2.12 2.05 21.60
N ALA A 81 -1.68 2.34 22.82
CA ALA A 81 -0.65 1.55 23.50
C ALA A 81 -1.09 0.09 23.74
N TYR A 82 -2.33 -0.15 24.19
CA TYR A 82 -2.86 -1.51 24.35
C TYR A 82 -2.98 -2.25 23.01
N ARG A 83 -3.47 -1.56 21.97
CA ARG A 83 -3.59 -2.14 20.62
C ARG A 83 -2.22 -2.41 19.98
N ALA A 84 -1.28 -1.50 20.18
CA ALA A 84 0.10 -1.64 19.72
C ALA A 84 0.77 -2.83 20.41
N LYS A 85 0.62 -2.96 21.74
CA LYS A 85 1.11 -4.11 22.49
C LYS A 85 0.54 -5.44 21.97
N ASN A 86 -0.76 -5.50 21.71
CA ASN A 86 -1.39 -6.71 21.18
C ASN A 86 -0.97 -7.02 19.74
N ALA A 87 -0.83 -5.98 18.91
CA ALA A 87 -0.34 -6.13 17.54
C ALA A 87 1.12 -6.59 17.52
N GLU A 88 1.95 -6.07 18.43
CA GLU A 88 3.33 -6.47 18.57
C GLU A 88 3.45 -7.91 19.09
N ALA A 89 2.66 -8.29 20.10
CA ALA A 89 2.62 -9.68 20.58
C ALA A 89 2.18 -10.67 19.48
N ALA A 90 1.23 -10.27 18.62
CA ALA A 90 0.82 -11.08 17.48
C ALA A 90 1.92 -11.17 16.40
N ALA A 91 2.62 -10.06 16.14
CA ALA A 91 3.72 -10.01 15.19
C ALA A 91 4.95 -10.78 15.68
N GLU A 92 5.29 -10.69 16.97
CA GLU A 92 6.40 -11.38 17.62
C GLU A 92 6.33 -12.89 17.38
N GLN A 93 5.15 -13.51 17.60
CA GLN A 93 4.96 -14.94 17.33
C GLN A 93 5.24 -15.35 15.87
N GLN A 94 5.03 -14.45 14.91
CA GLN A 94 5.32 -14.73 13.50
C GLN A 94 6.77 -14.36 13.14
N ARG A 95 7.31 -13.29 13.72
CA ARG A 95 8.72 -12.88 13.59
C ARG A 95 9.65 -13.98 14.07
N ASP A 96 9.34 -14.62 15.19
CA ASP A 96 10.17 -15.69 15.76
C ASP A 96 10.28 -16.91 14.81
N LYS A 97 9.26 -17.15 13.98
CA LYS A 97 9.30 -18.21 12.95
C LYS A 97 10.26 -17.89 11.81
N LEU A 98 10.63 -16.61 11.64
CA LEU A 98 11.56 -16.12 10.63
C LEU A 98 12.98 -15.94 11.17
N LEU A 99 13.28 -16.38 12.41
CA LEU A 99 14.65 -16.38 12.92
C LEU A 99 15.60 -17.12 11.96
N GLY A 100 16.70 -16.47 11.61
CA GLY A 100 17.69 -16.97 10.65
C GLY A 100 17.30 -16.82 9.17
N TYR A 101 16.12 -16.27 8.86
CA TYR A 101 15.78 -15.89 7.49
C TYR A 101 16.27 -14.46 7.18
N ASP A 102 17.22 -14.36 6.26
CA ASP A 102 17.73 -13.07 5.79
C ASP A 102 16.87 -12.54 4.63
N PHE A 103 15.75 -11.91 5.00
CA PHE A 103 14.88 -11.26 4.02
C PHE A 103 15.57 -10.12 3.28
N VAL A 104 16.50 -9.41 3.91
CA VAL A 104 17.19 -8.27 3.30
C VAL A 104 18.04 -8.72 2.11
N SER A 105 18.77 -9.82 2.26
CA SER A 105 19.51 -10.44 1.16
C SER A 105 18.58 -10.95 0.06
N ALA A 106 17.48 -11.62 0.41
CA ALA A 106 16.49 -12.10 -0.56
C ALA A 106 15.91 -10.94 -1.39
N LEU A 107 15.44 -9.88 -0.71
CA LEU A 107 14.89 -8.68 -1.34
C LEU A 107 15.93 -7.98 -2.22
N SER A 108 17.17 -7.80 -1.72
CA SER A 108 18.26 -7.16 -2.47
C SER A 108 18.56 -7.91 -3.77
N LYS A 109 18.65 -9.24 -3.69
CA LYS A 109 18.87 -10.11 -4.86
C LYS A 109 17.74 -9.97 -5.88
N THR A 110 16.48 -10.02 -5.44
CA THR A 110 15.31 -9.86 -6.32
C THR A 110 15.31 -8.48 -7.00
N MET A 111 15.59 -7.41 -6.25
CA MET A 111 15.68 -6.05 -6.79
C MET A 111 16.82 -5.92 -7.82
N GLN A 112 17.99 -6.47 -7.52
CA GLN A 112 19.14 -6.44 -8.43
C GLN A 112 18.81 -7.18 -9.74
N GLN A 113 18.24 -8.37 -9.65
CA GLN A 113 17.84 -9.17 -10.82
C GLN A 113 16.78 -8.45 -11.67
N ALA A 114 15.77 -7.87 -11.01
CA ALA A 114 14.74 -7.11 -11.68
C ALA A 114 15.35 -5.90 -12.42
N LEU A 115 16.11 -5.05 -11.72
CA LEU A 115 16.69 -3.84 -12.31
C LEU A 115 17.72 -4.11 -13.41
N ALA A 116 18.40 -5.26 -13.38
CA ALA A 116 19.28 -5.69 -14.46
C ALA A 116 18.52 -5.95 -15.78
N SER A 117 17.19 -6.13 -15.75
CA SER A 117 16.36 -6.31 -16.95
C SER A 117 15.98 -5.00 -17.65
N LEU A 118 16.30 -3.83 -17.07
CA LEU A 118 16.01 -2.53 -17.69
C LEU A 118 16.87 -2.33 -18.94
N SER A 119 16.24 -2.19 -20.11
CA SER A 119 16.95 -2.06 -21.39
C SER A 119 17.57 -0.68 -21.64
N TRP A 120 17.11 0.35 -20.91
CA TRP A 120 17.53 1.74 -21.14
C TRP A 120 18.70 2.20 -20.25
N THR A 121 19.16 1.35 -19.33
CA THR A 121 20.26 1.70 -18.42
C THR A 121 21.08 0.48 -18.02
N THR A 122 22.35 0.71 -17.69
CA THR A 122 23.21 -0.32 -17.08
C THR A 122 23.31 -0.09 -15.57
N ILE A 123 22.99 -1.12 -14.79
CA ILE A 123 23.23 -1.12 -13.34
C ILE A 123 24.70 -1.39 -13.10
N SER A 124 25.47 -0.34 -12.85
CA SER A 124 26.93 -0.45 -12.65
C SER A 124 27.31 -1.03 -11.30
N HIS A 125 26.47 -0.77 -10.29
CA HIS A 125 26.70 -1.18 -8.92
C HIS A 125 25.36 -1.23 -8.18
N PHE A 126 25.25 -2.19 -7.27
CA PHE A 126 24.12 -2.37 -6.38
C PHE A 126 24.67 -2.53 -4.97
N GLN A 127 24.41 -1.54 -4.11
CA GLN A 127 24.84 -1.54 -2.72
C GLN A 127 23.64 -1.68 -1.81
N THR A 128 23.74 -2.55 -0.80
CA THR A 128 22.76 -2.61 0.29
C THR A 128 23.37 -1.99 1.55
N ILE A 129 22.61 -1.11 2.22
CA ILE A 129 23.00 -0.44 3.46
C ILE A 129 21.93 -0.74 4.51
N THR A 130 22.30 -1.42 5.61
CA THR A 130 21.37 -1.86 6.67
C THR A 130 21.47 -1.06 7.97
N ASP A 131 22.62 -0.43 8.23
CA ASP A 131 22.95 0.07 9.57
C ASP A 131 23.00 1.60 9.65
N ALA A 132 22.60 2.30 8.58
CA ALA A 132 22.55 3.75 8.55
C ALA A 132 21.10 4.22 8.76
N GLU A 133 20.87 5.09 9.74
CA GLU A 133 19.54 5.72 9.91
C GLU A 133 19.18 6.59 8.71
N THR A 134 20.18 7.24 8.11
CA THR A 134 20.01 8.18 7.00
C THR A 134 21.03 7.95 5.91
N ILE A 135 20.70 8.41 4.69
CA ILE A 135 21.62 8.44 3.56
C ILE A 135 21.77 9.88 3.10
N ASP A 136 23.01 10.35 3.03
CA ASP A 136 23.36 11.61 2.39
C ASP A 136 23.35 11.42 0.86
N VAL A 137 22.19 11.67 0.26
CA VAL A 137 22.00 11.55 -1.19
C VAL A 137 22.91 12.51 -1.97
N PRO A 138 23.03 13.82 -1.63
CA PRO A 138 24.01 14.70 -2.26
C PRO A 138 25.43 14.12 -2.29
N GLN A 139 25.89 13.56 -1.16
CA GLN A 139 27.21 12.95 -1.07
C GLN A 139 27.33 11.71 -1.98
N LEU A 140 26.30 10.89 -2.08
CA LEU A 140 26.30 9.77 -3.03
C LEU A 140 26.41 10.28 -4.48
N ILE A 141 25.63 11.29 -4.85
CA ILE A 141 25.62 11.84 -6.22
C ILE A 141 26.99 12.43 -6.58
N SER A 142 27.66 13.10 -5.64
CA SER A 142 28.98 13.69 -5.88
C SER A 142 30.08 12.65 -6.02
N HIS A 143 30.04 11.54 -5.27
CA HIS A 143 31.13 10.56 -5.23
C HIS A 143 31.07 9.50 -6.33
N HIS A 144 29.89 9.19 -6.85
CA HIS A 144 29.76 8.13 -7.85
C HIS A 144 29.86 8.69 -9.28
N PRO A 145 30.60 8.03 -10.19
CA PRO A 145 30.75 8.48 -11.58
C PRO A 145 29.47 8.32 -12.42
N ASN A 146 28.48 7.58 -11.91
CA ASN A 146 27.24 7.24 -12.60
C ASN A 146 26.39 8.44 -12.97
N LYS A 147 25.63 8.31 -14.07
CA LYS A 147 24.76 9.40 -14.54
C LYS A 147 23.52 9.58 -13.66
N GLY A 148 23.10 8.54 -12.95
CA GLY A 148 22.04 8.63 -11.96
C GLY A 148 22.23 7.72 -10.76
N ILE A 149 21.47 8.02 -9.71
CA ILE A 149 21.42 7.25 -8.47
C ILE A 149 19.97 6.87 -8.19
N LEU A 150 19.72 5.57 -8.04
CA LEU A 150 18.44 5.04 -7.62
C LEU A 150 18.53 4.62 -6.15
N VAL A 151 17.81 5.32 -5.29
CA VAL A 151 17.70 4.99 -3.87
C VAL A 151 16.39 4.25 -3.65
N LEU A 152 16.50 3.03 -3.12
CA LEU A 152 15.39 2.17 -2.73
C LEU A 152 15.31 2.16 -1.20
N ARG A 153 14.14 2.40 -0.64
CA ARG A 153 13.89 2.34 0.82
C ARG A 153 12.75 1.39 1.09
N PRO A 154 13.02 0.08 1.18
CA PRO A 154 11.99 -0.88 1.55
C PRO A 154 11.66 -0.81 3.05
N SER A 155 10.43 -1.12 3.38
CA SER A 155 9.98 -1.42 4.74
C SER A 155 8.98 -2.56 4.71
N TYR A 156 8.95 -3.40 5.74
CA TYR A 156 8.07 -4.56 5.77
C TYR A 156 7.53 -4.79 7.18
N ALA A 157 6.26 -5.13 7.26
CA ALA A 157 5.55 -5.23 8.53
C ALA A 157 4.35 -6.15 8.45
N PHE A 158 4.00 -6.77 9.57
CA PHE A 158 2.76 -7.49 9.72
C PHE A 158 1.57 -6.54 9.86
N SER A 159 0.38 -6.95 9.47
CA SER A 159 -0.85 -6.23 9.84
C SER A 159 -0.98 -6.15 11.38
N PRO A 160 -1.81 -5.25 11.93
CA PRO A 160 -2.04 -5.19 13.37
C PRO A 160 -2.56 -6.48 14.02
N LYS A 161 -3.02 -7.45 13.22
CA LYS A 161 -3.46 -8.77 13.70
C LYS A 161 -2.49 -9.89 13.32
N ALA A 162 -1.35 -9.55 12.71
CA ALA A 162 -0.44 -10.47 12.05
C ALA A 162 -1.14 -11.44 11.06
N ASP A 163 -2.28 -11.00 10.50
CA ASP A 163 -3.04 -11.76 9.51
C ASP A 163 -2.61 -11.43 8.07
N ALA A 164 -1.75 -10.45 7.84
CA ALA A 164 -1.18 -10.17 6.52
C ALA A 164 0.23 -9.59 6.65
N ILE A 165 1.01 -9.64 5.58
CA ILE A 165 2.30 -8.99 5.44
C ILE A 165 2.15 -7.82 4.45
N TYR A 166 2.70 -6.68 4.83
CA TYR A 166 2.88 -5.52 3.97
C TYR A 166 4.36 -5.37 3.65
N ILE A 167 4.66 -5.14 2.37
CA ILE A 167 5.97 -4.66 1.94
C ILE A 167 5.73 -3.35 1.21
N ASP A 168 6.38 -2.31 1.67
CA ASP A 168 6.39 -0.98 1.09
C ASP A 168 7.77 -0.71 0.50
N LEU A 169 7.81 0.05 -0.58
CA LEU A 169 9.04 0.55 -1.16
C LEU A 169 8.86 2.00 -1.58
N ILE A 170 9.79 2.85 -1.16
CA ILE A 170 9.96 4.18 -1.72
C ILE A 170 11.14 4.12 -2.68
N ALA A 171 10.91 4.40 -3.97
CA ALA A 171 11.98 4.60 -4.92
C ALA A 171 12.18 6.09 -5.17
N SER A 172 13.44 6.51 -5.27
CA SER A 172 13.82 7.87 -5.62
C SER A 172 15.00 7.83 -6.57
N LEU A 173 14.83 8.39 -7.76
CA LEU A 173 15.84 8.43 -8.81
C LEU A 173 16.33 9.86 -8.99
N TYR A 174 17.64 10.03 -8.89
CA TYR A 174 18.33 11.31 -8.99
C TYR A 174 19.23 11.31 -10.22
N ARG A 175 19.32 12.46 -10.90
CA ARG A 175 20.33 12.69 -11.93
C ARG A 175 21.57 13.30 -11.31
N LYS A 176 22.72 12.97 -11.89
CA LYS A 176 24.00 13.57 -11.47
C LYS A 176 24.07 15.08 -11.73
N SER A 177 23.38 15.58 -12.75
CA SER A 177 23.28 17.03 -13.01
C SER A 177 22.55 17.80 -11.91
N ASP A 178 21.79 17.11 -11.05
CA ASP A 178 20.81 17.73 -10.14
C ASP A 178 21.27 17.70 -8.68
N VAL A 179 22.58 17.57 -8.40
CA VAL A 179 23.16 17.51 -7.04
C VAL A 179 22.61 18.61 -6.13
N ASP A 180 22.54 19.84 -6.64
CA ASP A 180 22.14 21.02 -5.86
C ASP A 180 20.64 21.07 -5.58
N GLN A 181 19.83 20.41 -6.40
CA GLN A 181 18.38 20.54 -6.33
C GLN A 181 17.75 19.69 -5.22
N LYS A 182 18.49 18.72 -4.64
CA LYS A 182 18.06 17.77 -3.60
C LYS A 182 16.72 17.07 -3.88
N LYS A 183 16.18 17.20 -5.10
CA LYS A 183 14.86 16.73 -5.50
C LYS A 183 15.05 15.58 -6.47
N PRO A 184 14.40 14.43 -6.23
CA PRO A 184 14.48 13.34 -7.18
C PRO A 184 13.82 13.73 -8.50
N LEU A 185 14.43 13.33 -9.61
CA LEU A 185 13.81 13.36 -10.93
C LEU A 185 12.54 12.53 -10.95
N PHE A 186 12.56 11.39 -10.26
CA PHE A 186 11.43 10.49 -10.13
C PHE A 186 11.33 9.97 -8.71
N SER A 187 10.13 9.97 -8.13
CA SER A 187 9.87 9.28 -6.87
C SER A 187 8.46 8.72 -6.84
N ASN A 188 8.34 7.49 -6.36
CA ASN A 188 7.05 6.83 -6.16
C ASN A 188 7.10 5.84 -5.00
N ASN A 189 5.92 5.48 -4.51
CA ASN A 189 5.71 4.50 -3.46
C ASN A 189 4.96 3.29 -4.01
N TYR A 190 5.45 2.11 -3.68
CA TYR A 190 4.89 0.81 -4.05
C TYR A 190 4.46 0.08 -2.81
N ARG A 191 3.34 -0.63 -2.88
CA ARG A 191 2.86 -1.48 -1.79
C ARG A 191 2.43 -2.84 -2.31
N TYR A 192 2.90 -3.85 -1.62
CA TYR A 192 2.46 -5.22 -1.70
C TYR A 192 1.70 -5.55 -0.42
N GLN A 193 0.60 -6.26 -0.58
CA GLN A 193 -0.15 -6.83 0.53
C GLN A 193 -0.32 -8.33 0.25
N SER A 194 0.08 -9.17 1.20
CA SER A 194 -0.18 -10.60 1.13
C SER A 194 -1.67 -10.91 1.26
N ALA A 195 -2.03 -12.15 0.95
CA ALA A 195 -3.34 -12.64 1.33
C ALA A 195 -3.54 -12.55 2.86
N ILE A 196 -4.79 -12.39 3.29
CA ILE A 196 -5.13 -12.36 4.71
C ILE A 196 -5.30 -13.79 5.24
N HIS A 197 -4.46 -14.19 6.21
CA HIS A 197 -4.49 -15.45 6.96
C HIS A 197 -5.25 -15.29 8.28
N ARG A 198 -6.44 -15.88 8.39
CA ARG A 198 -7.23 -15.83 9.62
C ARG A 198 -7.58 -17.25 10.08
N PRO A 199 -6.63 -18.00 10.67
CA PRO A 199 -6.90 -19.37 11.08
C PRO A 199 -8.12 -19.48 12.02
N ASP A 200 -8.36 -18.46 12.84
CA ASP A 200 -9.45 -18.45 13.82
C ASP A 200 -10.75 -17.80 13.30
N ALA A 201 -10.77 -17.22 12.09
CA ALA A 201 -12.01 -16.63 11.58
C ALA A 201 -12.94 -17.74 11.09
N PRO A 202 -14.22 -17.75 11.52
CA PRO A 202 -15.20 -18.63 10.92
C PRO A 202 -15.37 -18.22 9.46
N PHE A 203 -14.78 -19.00 8.57
CA PHE A 203 -14.92 -18.82 7.14
C PHE A 203 -16.15 -19.54 6.65
N ILE A 204 -17.08 -18.76 6.13
CA ILE A 204 -18.38 -19.26 5.68
C ILE A 204 -18.38 -19.10 4.17
N THR A 205 -18.45 -20.22 3.46
CA THR A 205 -18.61 -20.20 2.00
C THR A 205 -19.97 -19.58 1.62
N PRO A 206 -20.16 -19.10 0.39
CA PRO A 206 -21.46 -18.59 -0.05
C PRO A 206 -22.58 -19.63 0.11
N ALA A 207 -22.27 -20.92 -0.04
CA ALA A 207 -23.21 -22.02 0.16
C ALA A 207 -23.61 -22.20 1.63
N GLU A 208 -22.65 -22.18 2.56
CA GLU A 208 -22.91 -22.26 4.01
C GLU A 208 -23.56 -20.98 4.55
N ALA A 209 -23.32 -19.85 3.90
CA ALA A 209 -23.88 -18.57 4.29
C ALA A 209 -25.38 -18.46 4.00
N ALA A 210 -25.87 -19.15 2.98
CA ALA A 210 -27.28 -19.10 2.57
C ALA A 210 -28.25 -19.50 3.70
N PRO A 211 -28.11 -20.67 4.37
CA PRO A 211 -28.99 -21.03 5.49
C PRO A 211 -28.85 -20.08 6.68
N MET A 212 -27.66 -19.54 6.95
CA MET A 212 -27.45 -18.59 8.05
C MET A 212 -28.12 -17.24 7.78
N ILE A 213 -28.04 -16.73 6.54
CA ILE A 213 -28.77 -15.52 6.13
C ILE A 213 -30.28 -15.74 6.21
N ALA A 214 -30.77 -16.92 5.82
CA ALA A 214 -32.17 -17.28 5.96
C ALA A 214 -32.61 -17.31 7.43
N ALA A 215 -31.79 -17.87 8.32
CA ALA A 215 -32.05 -17.88 9.77
C ALA A 215 -32.08 -16.46 10.37
N ILE A 216 -31.19 -15.56 9.92
CA ILE A 216 -31.25 -14.14 10.31
C ILE A 216 -32.58 -13.53 9.86
N LYS A 217 -32.99 -13.73 8.60
CA LYS A 217 -34.28 -13.20 8.12
C LYS A 217 -35.46 -13.73 8.93
N ALA A 218 -35.53 -15.05 9.13
CA ALA A 218 -36.58 -15.70 9.90
C ALA A 218 -36.67 -15.18 11.34
N LYS A 219 -35.53 -14.94 12.01
CA LYS A 219 -35.47 -14.34 13.35
C LYS A 219 -36.14 -12.97 13.40
N TYR A 220 -35.87 -12.11 12.41
CA TYR A 220 -36.45 -10.76 12.37
C TYR A 220 -37.93 -10.78 11.94
N GLU A 221 -38.31 -11.70 11.04
CA GLU A 221 -39.72 -11.91 10.67
C GLU A 221 -40.54 -12.41 11.85
N ALA A 222 -40.02 -13.36 12.64
CA ALA A 222 -40.68 -13.82 13.87
C ALA A 222 -40.89 -12.68 14.87
N GLN A 223 -39.86 -11.86 15.12
CA GLN A 223 -39.97 -10.68 16.00
C GLN A 223 -41.03 -9.69 15.54
N VAL A 224 -41.18 -9.51 14.22
CA VAL A 224 -42.20 -8.63 13.63
C VAL A 224 -43.61 -9.22 13.76
N ASN A 225 -43.76 -10.54 13.73
CA ASN A 225 -45.05 -11.22 13.83
C ASN A 225 -45.55 -11.36 15.28
N GLU A 226 -44.69 -11.20 16.29
CA GLU A 226 -45.06 -11.33 17.71
C GLU A 226 -45.98 -10.21 18.23
N ARG A 227 -46.01 -9.05 17.56
CA ARG A 227 -46.92 -7.94 17.92
C ARG A 227 -47.18 -7.04 16.72
N GLU A 228 -48.23 -6.23 16.78
CA GLU A 228 -48.41 -5.14 15.82
C GLU A 228 -47.36 -4.05 16.05
N TYR A 229 -46.61 -3.74 15.01
CA TYR A 229 -45.62 -2.65 15.00
C TYR A 229 -46.13 -1.53 14.11
N ASN A 230 -45.85 -0.28 14.51
CA ASN A 230 -46.07 0.83 13.60
C ASN A 230 -45.00 0.85 12.48
N GLU A 231 -45.25 1.65 11.45
CA GLU A 231 -44.37 1.74 10.27
C GLU A 231 -42.92 2.12 10.61
N SER A 232 -42.73 2.97 11.63
CA SER A 232 -41.39 3.40 12.05
C SER A 232 -40.58 2.28 12.70
N GLU A 233 -41.23 1.43 13.51
CA GLU A 233 -40.61 0.26 14.13
C GLU A 233 -40.29 -0.82 13.09
N LEU A 234 -41.20 -1.08 12.14
CA LEU A 234 -40.95 -2.00 11.02
C LEU A 234 -39.72 -1.57 10.21
N LYS A 235 -39.61 -0.26 9.91
CA LYS A 235 -38.43 0.31 9.24
C LYS A 235 -37.15 0.12 10.06
N TYR A 236 -37.22 0.29 11.37
CA TYR A 236 -36.09 0.03 12.28
C TYR A 236 -35.63 -1.43 12.22
N PHE A 237 -36.54 -2.40 12.34
CA PHE A 237 -36.20 -3.83 12.28
C PHE A 237 -35.63 -4.22 10.92
N LYS A 238 -36.22 -3.76 9.81
CA LYS A 238 -35.68 -3.97 8.47
C LYS A 238 -34.25 -3.44 8.36
N LYS A 239 -33.98 -2.23 8.87
CA LYS A 239 -32.63 -1.65 8.90
C LYS A 239 -31.67 -2.47 9.75
N LYS A 240 -32.11 -2.97 10.90
CA LYS A 240 -31.30 -3.79 11.81
C LYS A 240 -30.97 -5.15 11.18
N MET A 241 -31.95 -5.83 10.59
CA MET A 241 -31.78 -7.06 9.81
C MET A 241 -30.79 -6.86 8.65
N THR A 242 -30.99 -5.83 7.81
CA THR A 242 -30.08 -5.54 6.70
C THR A 242 -28.66 -5.25 7.19
N LYS A 243 -28.51 -4.55 8.32
CA LYS A 243 -27.21 -4.28 8.93
C LYS A 243 -26.54 -5.57 9.43
N GLU A 244 -27.31 -6.48 10.02
CA GLU A 244 -26.82 -7.78 10.49
C GLU A 244 -26.42 -8.68 9.33
N ILE A 245 -27.27 -8.81 8.29
CA ILE A 245 -26.93 -9.52 7.05
C ILE A 245 -25.70 -8.89 6.40
N ARG A 246 -25.59 -7.55 6.33
CA ARG A 246 -24.40 -6.88 5.78
C ARG A 246 -23.15 -7.19 6.60
N ARG A 247 -23.24 -7.23 7.94
CA ARG A 247 -22.12 -7.62 8.82
C ARG A 247 -21.73 -9.08 8.61
N PHE A 248 -22.70 -9.98 8.48
CA PHE A 248 -22.46 -11.39 8.22
C PHE A 248 -21.84 -11.61 6.84
N LYS A 249 -22.38 -10.96 5.80
CA LYS A 249 -21.81 -11.00 4.44
C LYS A 249 -20.38 -10.49 4.37
N LYS A 250 -19.95 -9.58 5.26
CA LYS A 250 -18.54 -9.15 5.36
C LYS A 250 -17.59 -10.26 5.82
N GLN A 251 -18.11 -11.37 6.34
CA GLN A 251 -17.37 -12.56 6.77
C GLN A 251 -17.35 -13.67 5.70
N ILE A 252 -18.18 -13.56 4.65
CA ILE A 252 -18.23 -14.53 3.55
C ILE A 252 -17.00 -14.32 2.66
N ILE A 253 -16.37 -15.43 2.26
CA ILE A 253 -15.33 -15.41 1.24
C ILE A 253 -15.95 -15.65 -0.14
N ASP A 254 -15.62 -14.78 -1.11
CA ASP A 254 -16.09 -14.90 -2.49
C ASP A 254 -15.36 -16.01 -3.29
N SER A 255 -14.19 -16.49 -2.82
CA SER A 255 -13.36 -17.56 -3.43
C SER A 255 -13.09 -18.78 -2.51
N PRO A 256 -13.51 -20.01 -2.88
CA PRO A 256 -13.22 -21.23 -2.10
C PRO A 256 -11.73 -21.54 -1.92
N GLN A 257 -10.89 -21.16 -2.88
CA GLN A 257 -9.44 -21.40 -2.83
C GLN A 257 -8.76 -20.57 -1.73
N LEU A 258 -9.22 -19.34 -1.50
CA LEU A 258 -8.80 -18.54 -0.36
C LEU A 258 -9.17 -19.19 0.96
N ALA A 259 -10.31 -19.87 1.03
CA ALA A 259 -10.75 -20.50 2.26
C ALA A 259 -9.79 -21.61 2.72
N ASP A 260 -8.99 -22.21 1.85
CA ASP A 260 -8.05 -23.27 2.22
C ASP A 260 -6.74 -22.69 2.75
N THR A 261 -6.11 -21.78 2.00
CA THR A 261 -4.82 -21.16 2.39
C THR A 261 -4.96 -20.18 3.56
N SER A 262 -6.08 -19.46 3.66
CA SER A 262 -6.32 -18.52 4.77
C SER A 262 -6.69 -19.17 6.10
N LYS A 263 -7.05 -20.46 6.09
CA LYS A 263 -7.35 -21.26 7.29
C LYS A 263 -6.09 -21.80 7.97
N GLN A 264 -5.01 -21.95 7.23
CA GLN A 264 -3.79 -22.50 7.81
C GLN A 264 -3.07 -21.44 8.64
N PRO A 265 -2.63 -21.78 9.86
CA PRO A 265 -1.75 -20.91 10.61
C PRO A 265 -0.48 -20.68 9.80
N TRP A 266 0.13 -19.50 9.96
CA TRP A 266 1.43 -19.23 9.37
C TRP A 266 2.44 -20.31 9.75
N THR A 267 2.97 -21.01 8.76
CA THR A 267 4.16 -21.85 8.90
C THR A 267 5.39 -21.03 8.54
N THR A 268 6.57 -21.45 9.00
CA THR A 268 7.83 -20.80 8.61
C THR A 268 7.99 -20.75 7.09
N GLU A 269 7.65 -21.84 6.40
CA GLU A 269 7.76 -21.93 4.95
C GLU A 269 6.80 -20.96 4.25
N ASN A 270 5.51 -20.96 4.64
CA ASN A 270 4.53 -20.07 4.03
C ASN A 270 4.89 -18.59 4.25
N LEU A 271 5.43 -18.23 5.41
CA LEU A 271 5.90 -16.86 5.68
C LEU A 271 7.06 -16.48 4.75
N LYS A 272 8.08 -17.35 4.61
CA LYS A 272 9.22 -17.11 3.71
C LYS A 272 8.77 -16.96 2.28
N THR A 273 7.98 -17.91 1.78
CA THR A 273 7.43 -17.85 0.40
C THR A 273 6.61 -16.58 0.18
N THR A 274 5.82 -16.16 1.17
CA THR A 274 5.02 -14.92 1.07
C THR A 274 5.90 -13.67 0.98
N LEU A 275 6.98 -13.61 1.77
CA LEU A 275 7.96 -12.52 1.71
C LEU A 275 8.68 -12.49 0.35
N GLU A 276 9.09 -13.64 -0.19
CA GLU A 276 9.72 -13.76 -1.50
C GLU A 276 8.80 -13.32 -2.64
N ILE A 277 7.54 -13.78 -2.61
CA ILE A 277 6.51 -13.33 -3.55
C ILE A 277 6.36 -11.81 -3.45
N GLY A 278 6.27 -11.27 -2.24
CA GLY A 278 6.13 -9.84 -2.04
C GLY A 278 7.32 -9.03 -2.55
N ALA A 279 8.55 -9.49 -2.34
CA ALA A 279 9.75 -8.90 -2.91
C ALA A 279 9.69 -8.87 -4.45
N GLN A 280 9.28 -9.98 -5.07
CA GLN A 280 9.12 -10.07 -6.52
C GLN A 280 8.05 -9.11 -7.04
N GLN A 281 6.90 -9.03 -6.36
CA GLN A 281 5.80 -8.14 -6.76
C GLN A 281 6.22 -6.67 -6.68
N ILE A 282 6.88 -6.24 -5.60
CA ILE A 282 7.39 -4.86 -5.49
C ILE A 282 8.40 -4.57 -6.59
N ALA A 283 9.32 -5.49 -6.87
CA ALA A 283 10.31 -5.32 -7.93
C ALA A 283 9.63 -5.15 -9.30
N ASN A 284 8.59 -5.93 -9.58
CA ASN A 284 7.81 -5.82 -10.81
C ASN A 284 7.04 -4.50 -10.90
N LEU A 285 6.44 -4.03 -9.81
CA LEU A 285 5.79 -2.73 -9.77
C LEU A 285 6.78 -1.61 -10.06
N LEU A 286 8.00 -1.69 -9.50
CA LEU A 286 9.08 -0.74 -9.79
C LEU A 286 9.47 -0.79 -11.27
N LEU A 287 9.70 -1.98 -11.85
CA LEU A 287 10.04 -2.12 -13.27
C LEU A 287 8.95 -1.61 -14.19
N LEU A 288 7.69 -1.92 -13.89
CA LEU A 288 6.55 -1.42 -14.62
C LEU A 288 6.56 0.10 -14.62
N ASP A 289 6.80 0.73 -13.47
CA ASP A 289 6.77 2.17 -13.33
C ASP A 289 7.96 2.89 -13.97
N LEU A 290 9.16 2.32 -13.87
CA LEU A 290 10.37 2.83 -14.52
C LEU A 290 10.28 2.74 -16.06
N ASN A 291 9.56 1.75 -16.59
CA ASN A 291 9.32 1.61 -18.02
C ASN A 291 8.06 2.35 -18.51
N ASP A 292 7.14 2.70 -17.62
CA ASP A 292 5.87 3.33 -17.96
C ASP A 292 6.02 4.81 -18.31
N SER A 293 5.71 5.14 -19.57
CA SER A 293 5.70 6.50 -20.10
C SER A 293 4.32 7.14 -20.08
N ARG A 294 3.30 6.56 -19.44
CA ARG A 294 1.96 7.14 -19.38
C ARG A 294 1.84 8.26 -18.33
N THR A 295 1.13 9.32 -18.70
CA THR A 295 0.75 10.48 -17.86
C THR A 295 -0.53 10.20 -17.08
N ALA A 296 -0.89 11.08 -16.12
CA ALA A 296 -2.18 10.99 -15.42
C ALA A 296 -3.35 11.02 -16.39
N VAL A 297 -3.26 11.91 -17.39
CA VAL A 297 -4.28 12.10 -18.42
C VAL A 297 -4.48 10.82 -19.23
N ASP A 298 -3.38 10.12 -19.57
CA ASP A 298 -3.46 8.85 -20.29
C ASP A 298 -4.19 7.77 -19.49
N TYR A 299 -4.07 7.77 -18.16
CA TYR A 299 -4.80 6.84 -17.29
C TYR A 299 -6.27 7.24 -17.11
N GLU A 300 -6.55 8.54 -16.98
CA GLU A 300 -7.92 9.05 -16.88
C GLU A 300 -8.71 8.81 -18.18
N ALA A 301 -8.04 8.87 -19.33
CA ALA A 301 -8.65 8.61 -20.64
C ALA A 301 -8.90 7.12 -20.93
N ALA A 302 -8.29 6.20 -20.17
CA ALA A 302 -8.30 4.77 -20.51
C ALA A 302 -9.63 4.04 -20.23
N GLU A 303 -10.69 4.71 -19.76
CA GLU A 303 -12.07 4.24 -19.47
C GLU A 303 -12.26 2.96 -18.61
N ASP A 304 -11.22 2.18 -18.33
CA ASP A 304 -11.27 0.99 -17.48
C ASP A 304 -11.17 1.36 -15.98
N GLU A 305 -11.99 2.28 -15.49
CA GLU A 305 -12.01 2.63 -14.07
C GLU A 305 -12.55 1.47 -13.22
N VAL A 306 -11.76 0.97 -12.28
CA VAL A 306 -12.25 0.05 -11.25
C VAL A 306 -12.46 0.86 -9.97
N ASN A 307 -13.73 1.05 -9.59
CA ASN A 307 -14.06 1.59 -8.28
C ASN A 307 -13.74 0.56 -7.21
N VAL A 308 -12.65 0.76 -6.48
CA VAL A 308 -12.29 -0.12 -5.38
C VAL A 308 -12.73 0.49 -4.07
N MET A 309 -13.58 -0.25 -3.35
CA MET A 309 -14.14 0.20 -2.08
C MET A 309 -13.11 0.06 -0.97
N VAL A 310 -12.77 1.19 -0.37
CA VAL A 310 -11.74 1.28 0.65
C VAL A 310 -12.41 1.42 2.00
N SER A 311 -12.30 0.40 2.84
CA SER A 311 -12.73 0.54 4.22
C SER A 311 -11.68 1.34 5.00
N ALA A 312 -11.78 2.67 4.92
CA ALA A 312 -11.35 3.51 6.02
C ALA A 312 -12.09 3.04 7.30
N SER A 313 -11.62 3.45 8.47
CA SER A 313 -12.29 3.15 9.74
C SER A 313 -13.84 3.32 9.73
N ARG A 314 -14.52 2.71 10.72
CA ARG A 314 -15.97 2.38 10.83
C ARG A 314 -17.06 3.32 10.24
N GLU A 315 -16.77 4.52 9.75
CA GLU A 315 -17.76 5.54 9.39
C GLU A 315 -17.63 6.20 8.00
N SER A 316 -16.61 5.95 7.18
CA SER A 316 -16.59 6.49 5.80
C SER A 316 -15.94 5.54 4.78
N ASP A 317 -16.76 4.80 4.03
CA ASP A 317 -16.30 4.12 2.81
C ASP A 317 -15.97 5.21 1.76
N THR A 318 -14.69 5.61 1.64
CA THR A 318 -14.27 6.50 0.56
C THR A 318 -13.97 5.66 -0.68
N ASN A 319 -14.65 5.94 -1.80
CA ASN A 319 -14.29 5.33 -3.07
C ASN A 319 -12.93 5.87 -3.50
N ILE A 320 -11.91 5.00 -3.52
CA ILE A 320 -10.62 5.35 -4.09
C ILE A 320 -10.63 4.89 -5.54
N LYS A 321 -10.42 5.83 -6.46
CA LYS A 321 -10.26 5.53 -7.88
C LYS A 321 -8.91 4.87 -8.10
N LEU A 322 -8.94 3.69 -8.72
CA LEU A 322 -7.76 2.95 -9.13
C LEU A 322 -7.87 2.57 -10.60
N TYR A 323 -6.73 2.66 -11.28
CA TYR A 323 -6.58 2.29 -12.68
C TYR A 323 -5.95 0.89 -12.73
N PRO A 324 -6.59 -0.09 -13.37
CA PRO A 324 -6.03 -1.42 -13.55
C PRO A 324 -4.82 -1.34 -14.47
N MET A 325 -3.74 -2.00 -14.05
CA MET A 325 -2.46 -2.03 -14.76
C MET A 325 -2.20 -3.39 -15.43
N GLY A 326 -3.04 -4.38 -15.15
CA GLY A 326 -2.89 -5.77 -15.60
C GLY A 326 -2.87 -6.74 -14.43
N THR A 327 -2.46 -7.97 -14.70
CA THR A 327 -2.26 -9.02 -13.68
C THR A 327 -0.85 -9.59 -13.77
N PHE A 328 -0.30 -10.03 -12.64
CA PHE A 328 1.01 -10.68 -12.59
C PHE A 328 1.07 -11.70 -11.44
N ASN A 329 1.39 -12.97 -11.77
CA ASN A 329 1.53 -14.08 -10.81
C ASN A 329 0.40 -14.18 -9.77
N GLY A 330 -0.86 -14.06 -10.21
CA GLY A 330 -2.01 -14.15 -9.31
C GLY A 330 -2.38 -12.85 -8.58
N TYR A 331 -1.76 -11.72 -8.93
CA TYR A 331 -2.06 -10.40 -8.36
C TYR A 331 -2.63 -9.47 -9.42
N ASN A 332 -3.67 -8.72 -9.06
CA ASN A 332 -4.09 -7.54 -9.78
C ASN A 332 -3.14 -6.38 -9.46
N LEU A 333 -2.70 -5.69 -10.51
CA LEU A 333 -1.86 -4.51 -10.40
C LEU A 333 -2.75 -3.26 -10.57
N TYR A 334 -2.59 -2.29 -9.68
CA TYR A 334 -3.39 -1.07 -9.69
C TYR A 334 -2.51 0.17 -9.54
N ARG A 335 -2.93 1.26 -10.17
CA ARG A 335 -2.38 2.60 -9.95
C ARG A 335 -3.42 3.51 -9.32
N HIS A 336 -3.04 4.25 -8.30
CA HIS A 336 -3.86 5.31 -7.73
C HIS A 336 -3.63 6.64 -8.46
N LYS A 337 -4.62 7.54 -8.43
CA LYS A 337 -4.49 8.90 -8.99
C LYS A 337 -3.30 9.70 -8.46
N SER A 338 -2.74 9.33 -7.30
CA SER A 338 -1.51 9.95 -6.78
C SER A 338 -0.22 9.34 -7.38
N GLY A 339 -0.32 8.43 -8.34
CA GLY A 339 0.80 7.69 -8.93
C GLY A 339 1.19 6.39 -8.20
N LYS A 340 0.79 6.21 -6.93
CA LYS A 340 1.13 5.03 -6.11
C LYS A 340 0.65 3.74 -6.78
N LEU A 341 1.47 2.69 -6.69
CA LEU A 341 1.19 1.39 -7.29
C LEU A 341 0.95 0.32 -6.22
N PHE A 342 0.03 -0.58 -6.52
CA PHE A 342 -0.42 -1.64 -5.61
C PHE A 342 -0.43 -2.98 -6.34
N ALA A 343 0.05 -4.02 -5.67
CA ALA A 343 -0.16 -5.41 -6.05
C ALA A 343 -1.05 -6.07 -4.99
N VAL A 344 -2.20 -6.57 -5.42
CA VAL A 344 -3.21 -7.18 -4.52
C VAL A 344 -3.65 -8.53 -5.10
N PRO A 345 -3.78 -9.59 -4.30
CA PRO A 345 -4.24 -10.90 -4.79
C PRO A 345 -5.53 -10.77 -5.63
N ILE A 346 -5.63 -11.49 -6.75
CA ILE A 346 -6.75 -11.39 -7.70
C ILE A 346 -8.12 -11.63 -7.04
N ASP A 347 -8.12 -12.48 -6.03
CA ASP A 347 -9.28 -12.92 -5.26
C ASP A 347 -9.63 -12.01 -4.07
N GLN A 348 -8.86 -10.94 -3.83
CA GLN A 348 -9.09 -10.01 -2.74
C GLN A 348 -9.52 -8.63 -3.24
N LYS A 349 -10.59 -8.11 -2.62
CA LYS A 349 -10.94 -6.69 -2.74
C LYS A 349 -9.91 -5.87 -1.99
N ILE A 350 -9.34 -4.87 -2.63
CA ILE A 350 -8.36 -3.99 -1.99
C ILE A 350 -9.04 -3.26 -0.84
N ARG A 351 -8.49 -3.40 0.37
CA ARG A 351 -8.90 -2.59 1.53
C ARG A 351 -7.74 -1.71 1.92
N PHE A 352 -7.69 -0.48 1.39
CA PHE A 352 -6.82 0.50 2.04
C PHE A 352 -7.42 0.84 3.38
N HIS A 353 -6.55 0.97 4.36
CA HIS A 353 -6.92 1.63 5.59
C HIS A 353 -6.46 3.08 5.38
N SER A 354 -7.35 3.92 4.83
CA SER A 354 -7.14 5.37 4.97
C SER A 354 -7.47 5.72 6.41
N TYR A 355 -6.47 6.18 7.14
CA TYR A 355 -6.69 6.88 8.39
C TYR A 355 -6.75 8.37 8.06
N PRO A 356 -7.62 9.13 8.73
CA PRO A 356 -7.62 10.59 8.59
C PRO A 356 -6.21 11.09 8.92
N GLY A 357 -5.63 11.83 7.98
CA GLY A 357 -4.31 12.45 8.11
C GLY A 357 -4.33 13.65 9.04
#